data_AF-A0AAD6CKX0-F1
#
_entry.id   AF-A0AAD6CKX0-F1
#
_cell.length_a   1.000
_cell.length_b   1.000
_cell.length_c   1.000
_cell.angle_alpha   90.00
_cell.angle_beta   90.00
_cell.angle_gamma   90.00
#
_symmetry.space_group_name_H-M   'P 1'
#
loop_
_entity.id
_entity.type
_entity.pdbx_description
1 polymer ?
#
loop_
_entity_poly.entity_id
_entity_poly.type
_entity_poly.pdbx_seq_one_letter_code
_entity_poly.pdbx_strand_id
1 'polypeptide(L)'
;MTQLKNYDSKTPTYSVSIDSSELGKPENISAKAPCPTHGPSQSERFDRELQRPQAQEMIRALTKALNDINDQEKCTKCAVENASTLLTTHVRDIRALKQNGEWTKEERKALKAEVKGIFKPVKKSVKALWKDGR
;
A
#
# COMPACT_ATOMS: atom_id res chain seq x y z
N MET A 1 17.89 20.79 -43.13
CA MET A 1 16.58 20.57 -42.47
C MET A 1 16.61 19.20 -41.84
N THR A 2 16.78 19.13 -40.53
CA THR A 2 16.96 17.88 -39.78
C THR A 2 15.69 17.63 -38.97
N GLN A 3 14.95 16.57 -39.32
CA GLN A 3 13.68 16.22 -38.69
C GLN A 3 13.93 15.60 -37.30
N LEU A 4 13.38 16.21 -36.25
CA LEU A 4 13.28 15.61 -34.91
C LEU A 4 12.28 14.45 -34.95
N LYS A 5 12.72 13.25 -34.54
CA LYS A 5 11.82 12.13 -34.25
C LYS A 5 11.22 12.33 -32.85
N ASN A 6 9.92 12.61 -32.79
CA ASN A 6 9.14 12.54 -31.57
C ASN A 6 9.07 11.08 -31.09
N TYR A 7 9.52 10.82 -29.86
CA TYR A 7 9.29 9.57 -29.14
C TYR A 7 7.94 9.66 -28.43
N ASP A 8 6.95 8.99 -29.01
CA ASP A 8 5.63 8.76 -28.42
C ASP A 8 5.78 7.76 -27.26
N SER A 9 5.74 8.27 -26.03
CA SER A 9 5.76 7.43 -24.83
C SER A 9 4.34 6.96 -24.53
N LYS A 10 3.91 5.90 -25.20
CA LYS A 10 2.66 5.19 -24.87
C LYS A 10 2.77 4.58 -23.47
N THR A 11 2.20 5.26 -22.48
CA THR A 11 1.84 4.66 -21.19
C THR A 11 0.76 3.60 -21.41
N PRO A 12 0.88 2.38 -20.87
CA PRO A 12 -0.19 1.39 -20.94
C PRO A 12 -1.34 1.84 -20.03
N THR A 13 -2.38 2.42 -20.61
CA THR A 13 -3.67 2.65 -19.95
C THR A 13 -4.41 1.32 -19.90
N TYR A 14 -4.42 0.66 -18.75
CA TYR A 14 -5.29 -0.49 -18.52
C TYR A 14 -6.68 0.04 -18.15
N SER A 15 -7.60 0.11 -19.12
CA SER A 15 -9.02 0.30 -18.83
C SER A 15 -9.66 -1.09 -18.67
N VAL A 16 -9.85 -1.53 -17.43
CA VAL A 16 -10.68 -2.70 -17.15
C VAL A 16 -12.12 -2.19 -17.01
N SER A 17 -12.94 -2.41 -18.04
CA SER A 17 -14.41 -2.31 -17.91
C SER A 17 -14.89 -3.48 -17.07
N ILE A 18 -15.42 -3.19 -15.88
CA ILE A 18 -16.17 -4.17 -15.09
C ILE A 18 -17.63 -3.73 -15.11
N ASP A 19 -18.47 -4.70 -15.47
CA ASP A 19 -19.92 -4.61 -15.57
C ASP A 19 -20.52 -4.17 -14.23
N SER A 20 -21.31 -3.10 -14.27
CA SER A 20 -22.02 -2.52 -13.13
C SER A 20 -23.25 -3.34 -12.81
N SER A 21 -23.08 -4.55 -12.27
CA SER A 21 -24.20 -5.34 -11.72
C SER A 21 -23.73 -6.17 -10.54
N GLU A 22 -23.61 -5.54 -9.38
CA GLU A 22 -24.08 -6.02 -8.07
C GLU A 22 -23.61 -5.04 -6.99
N LEU A 23 -24.40 -3.97 -6.83
CA LEU A 23 -24.27 -3.00 -5.75
C LEU A 23 -24.67 -3.68 -4.43
N GLY A 24 -23.72 -4.41 -3.83
CA GLY A 24 -23.78 -4.78 -2.42
C GLY A 24 -23.82 -3.52 -1.56
N LYS A 25 -24.84 -3.42 -0.72
CA LYS A 25 -25.17 -2.31 0.19
C LYS A 25 -23.93 -1.67 0.84
N PRO A 26 -23.93 -0.34 1.10
CA PRO A 26 -22.94 0.26 1.97
C PRO A 26 -23.20 -0.24 3.40
N GLU A 27 -22.53 -1.33 3.77
CA GLU A 27 -22.47 -1.74 5.16
C GLU A 27 -21.89 -0.56 5.94
N ASN A 28 -22.65 -0.19 6.97
CA ASN A 28 -22.27 0.68 8.07
C ASN A 28 -20.76 0.63 8.28
N ILE A 29 -20.12 1.79 8.39
CA ILE A 29 -18.74 1.95 8.83
C ILE A 29 -18.66 1.29 10.21
N SER A 30 -18.38 0.00 10.22
CA SER A 30 -18.30 -0.82 11.41
C SER A 30 -17.12 -0.28 12.19
N ALA A 31 -17.39 0.29 13.36
CA ALA A 31 -16.35 0.65 14.31
C ALA A 31 -15.47 -0.59 14.48
N LYS A 32 -14.26 -0.55 13.91
CA LYS A 32 -13.37 -1.71 13.84
C LYS A 32 -13.19 -2.25 15.24
N ALA A 33 -13.55 -3.52 15.43
CA ALA A 33 -13.17 -4.24 16.63
C ALA A 33 -11.65 -4.12 16.82
N PRO A 34 -11.16 -3.81 18.03
CA PRO A 34 -9.73 -3.71 18.29
C PRO A 34 -9.01 -4.98 17.82
N CYS A 35 -7.80 -4.83 17.31
CA CYS A 35 -6.99 -6.00 17.01
C CYS A 35 -6.79 -6.79 18.31
N PRO A 36 -7.16 -8.08 18.38
CA PRO A 36 -7.09 -8.86 19.62
C PRO A 36 -5.64 -8.98 20.14
N THR A 37 -4.66 -8.76 19.26
CA THR A 37 -3.23 -8.82 19.58
C THR A 37 -2.62 -7.46 19.88
N HIS A 38 -3.12 -6.38 19.27
CA HIS A 38 -2.44 -5.07 19.27
C HIS A 38 -3.25 -3.93 19.90
N GLY A 39 -4.46 -4.19 20.39
CA GLY A 39 -5.34 -3.16 20.98
C GLY A 39 -5.82 -2.14 19.94
N PRO A 40 -6.34 -0.98 20.37
CA PRO A 40 -6.69 0.13 19.48
C PRO A 40 -5.47 0.67 18.74
N SER A 41 -5.63 1.00 17.46
CA SER A 41 -4.58 1.59 16.65
C SER A 41 -4.17 2.95 17.19
N GLN A 42 -2.88 3.17 17.41
CA GLN A 42 -2.32 4.48 17.76
C GLN A 42 -2.16 5.40 16.54
N SER A 43 -2.52 4.91 15.34
CA SER A 43 -2.36 5.62 14.06
C SER A 43 -3.70 5.86 13.38
N GLU A 44 -4.60 6.59 14.04
CA GLU A 44 -5.97 6.83 13.56
C GLU A 44 -6.02 7.45 12.15
N ARG A 45 -5.05 8.31 11.81
CA ARG A 45 -5.02 8.97 10.49
C ARG A 45 -4.59 7.98 9.42
N PHE A 46 -3.56 7.19 9.70
CA PHE A 46 -3.15 6.11 8.81
C PHE A 46 -4.26 5.08 8.61
N ASP A 47 -5.01 4.74 9.67
CA ASP A 47 -6.13 3.81 9.62
C ASP A 47 -7.27 4.32 8.71
N ARG A 48 -7.61 5.60 8.80
CA ARG A 48 -8.60 6.24 7.90
C ARG A 48 -8.11 6.24 6.45
N GLU A 49 -6.83 6.49 6.21
CA GLU A 49 -6.26 6.44 4.87
C GLU A 49 -6.34 5.03 4.29
N LEU A 50 -6.04 4.01 5.10
CA LEU A 50 -6.13 2.60 4.70
C LEU A 50 -7.57 2.14 4.43
N GLN A 51 -8.59 2.87 4.91
CA GLN A 51 -9.99 2.58 4.62
C GLN A 51 -10.45 3.15 3.26
N ARG A 52 -9.67 4.01 2.61
CA ARG A 52 -10.02 4.53 1.29
C ARG A 52 -10.10 3.39 0.27
N PRO A 53 -11.03 3.43 -0.71
CA PRO A 53 -11.20 2.37 -1.69
C PRO A 53 -9.89 1.95 -2.38
N GLN A 54 -9.09 2.94 -2.80
CA GLN A 54 -7.80 2.71 -3.44
C GLN A 54 -6.80 1.98 -2.53
N ALA A 55 -6.80 2.28 -1.22
CA ALA A 55 -5.95 1.59 -0.27
C ALA A 55 -6.47 0.17 0.01
N GLN A 56 -7.79 -0.05 0.03
CA GLN A 56 -8.40 -1.37 0.19
C GLN A 56 -8.07 -2.30 -0.98
N GLU A 57 -8.11 -1.81 -2.21
CA GLU A 57 -7.69 -2.59 -3.40
C GLU A 57 -6.22 -3.03 -3.28
N MET A 58 -5.34 -2.13 -2.86
CA MET A 58 -3.94 -2.44 -2.61
C MET A 58 -3.76 -3.47 -1.49
N ILE A 59 -4.48 -3.32 -0.37
CA ILE A 59 -4.45 -4.31 0.73
C ILE A 59 -4.87 -5.69 0.21
N ARG A 60 -5.95 -5.77 -0.59
CA ARG A 60 -6.39 -7.06 -1.17
C ARG A 60 -5.32 -7.65 -2.09
N ALA A 61 -4.71 -6.83 -2.95
CA ALA A 61 -3.62 -7.26 -3.83
C ALA A 61 -2.40 -7.76 -3.06
N LEU A 62 -2.03 -7.05 -1.98
CA LEU A 62 -0.92 -7.43 -1.12
C LEU A 62 -1.21 -8.73 -0.36
N THR A 63 -2.41 -8.89 0.20
CA THR A 63 -2.86 -10.13 0.85
C THR A 63 -2.77 -11.31 -0.11
N LYS A 64 -3.23 -11.13 -1.36
CA LYS A 64 -3.09 -12.15 -2.40
C LYS A 64 -1.61 -12.49 -2.65
N ALA A 65 -0.75 -11.49 -2.84
CA ALA A 65 0.67 -11.71 -3.10
C ALA A 65 1.39 -12.38 -1.91
N LEU A 66 0.99 -12.10 -0.67
CA LEU A 66 1.51 -12.77 0.52
C LEU A 66 1.01 -14.21 0.64
N ASN A 67 -0.25 -14.49 0.31
CA ASN A 67 -0.77 -15.86 0.26
C ASN A 67 -0.05 -16.68 -0.80
N ASP A 68 0.30 -16.07 -1.93
CA ASP A 68 1.06 -16.71 -3.01
C ASP A 68 2.49 -17.11 -2.59
N ILE A 69 3.04 -16.55 -1.50
CA ILE A 69 4.33 -16.98 -0.92
C ILE A 69 4.18 -18.34 -0.21
N ASN A 70 3.03 -18.57 0.41
CA ASN A 70 2.73 -19.80 1.15
C ASN A 70 2.12 -20.90 0.27
N ASP A 71 1.81 -20.57 -0.98
CA ASP A 71 1.30 -21.50 -1.98
C ASP A 71 2.46 -22.28 -2.61
N GLN A 72 2.47 -23.61 -2.39
CA GLN A 72 3.51 -24.50 -2.89
C GLN A 72 3.49 -24.67 -4.42
N GLU A 73 2.39 -24.29 -5.09
CA GLU A 73 2.26 -24.36 -6.54
C GLU A 73 2.79 -23.10 -7.25
N LYS A 74 3.09 -22.03 -6.50
CA LYS A 74 3.53 -20.75 -7.04
C LYS A 74 5.02 -20.52 -6.84
N CYS A 75 5.61 -19.79 -7.78
CA CYS A 75 7.00 -19.37 -7.68
C CYS A 75 7.15 -18.34 -6.55
N THR A 76 7.76 -18.75 -5.44
CA THR A 76 8.00 -17.90 -4.26
C THR A 76 8.78 -16.62 -4.61
N LYS A 77 9.74 -16.71 -5.53
CA LYS A 77 10.51 -15.53 -5.99
C LYS A 77 9.59 -14.50 -6.63
N CYS A 78 8.74 -14.92 -7.56
CA CYS A 78 7.79 -14.02 -8.22
C CYS A 78 6.77 -13.44 -7.23
N ALA A 79 6.33 -14.24 -6.24
CA ALA A 79 5.40 -13.79 -5.21
C ALA A 79 6.03 -12.69 -4.32
N VAL A 80 7.28 -12.88 -3.89
CA VAL A 80 8.03 -11.87 -3.11
C VAL A 80 8.28 -10.60 -3.93
N GLU A 81 8.69 -10.74 -5.19
CA GLU A 81 8.90 -9.59 -6.09
C GLU A 81 7.60 -8.79 -6.27
N ASN A 82 6.47 -9.47 -6.49
CA ASN A 82 5.16 -8.85 -6.63
C ASN A 82 4.73 -8.13 -5.34
N ALA A 83 4.83 -8.80 -4.18
CA ALA A 83 4.51 -8.21 -2.89
C ALA A 83 5.37 -6.96 -2.60
N SER A 84 6.67 -7.03 -2.90
CA SER A 84 7.59 -5.90 -2.71
C SER A 84 7.27 -4.71 -3.63
N THR A 85 6.83 -4.98 -4.86
CA THR A 85 6.45 -3.97 -5.85
C THR A 85 5.18 -3.25 -5.40
N LEU A 86 4.15 -4.01 -5.00
CA LEU A 86 2.89 -3.45 -4.47
C LEU A 86 3.13 -2.55 -3.25
N LEU A 87 3.92 -3.01 -2.29
CA LEU A 87 4.31 -2.21 -1.11
C LEU A 87 5.03 -0.92 -1.49
N THR A 88 5.99 -1.02 -2.42
CA THR A 88 6.80 0.14 -2.82
C THR A 88 5.97 1.17 -3.57
N THR A 89 5.09 0.73 -4.47
CA THR A 89 4.15 1.61 -5.19
C THR A 89 3.26 2.36 -4.21
N HIS A 90 2.66 1.67 -3.23
CA HIS A 90 1.78 2.34 -2.29
C HIS A 90 2.48 3.35 -1.39
N VAL A 91 3.73 3.07 -0.97
CA VAL A 91 4.55 4.04 -0.24
C VAL A 91 4.86 5.28 -1.09
N ARG A 92 5.04 5.12 -2.41
CA ARG A 92 5.20 6.25 -3.33
C ARG A 92 3.91 7.05 -3.46
N ASP A 93 2.76 6.39 -3.56
CA ASP A 93 1.46 7.06 -3.68
C ASP A 93 1.15 7.90 -2.44
N ILE A 94 1.35 7.34 -1.24
CA ILE A 94 1.21 8.09 0.03
C ILE A 94 2.17 9.31 0.06
N ARG A 95 3.39 9.15 -0.48
CA ARG A 95 4.33 10.27 -0.59
C ARG A 95 3.86 11.33 -1.58
N ALA A 96 3.28 10.94 -2.71
CA ALA A 96 2.75 11.84 -3.73
C ALA A 96 1.53 12.60 -3.19
N LEU A 97 0.57 11.92 -2.56
CA LEU A 97 -0.59 12.54 -1.91
C LEU A 97 -0.17 13.60 -0.88
N LYS A 98 0.91 13.33 -0.13
CA LYS A 98 1.49 14.32 0.80
C LYS A 98 2.03 15.58 0.11
N GLN A 99 2.46 15.48 -1.15
CA GLN A 99 2.98 16.60 -1.94
C GLN A 99 1.87 17.40 -2.62
N ASN A 100 0.74 16.76 -2.96
CA ASN A 100 -0.38 17.33 -3.73
C ASN A 100 -1.22 18.40 -3.00
N GLY A 101 -0.83 18.83 -1.79
CA GLY A 101 -1.46 19.97 -1.12
C GLY A 101 -2.74 19.65 -0.33
N GLU A 102 -3.34 18.48 -0.54
CA GLU A 102 -4.60 18.06 0.11
C GLU A 102 -4.54 18.02 1.65
N TRP A 103 -3.34 17.98 2.22
CA TRP A 103 -3.13 17.82 3.66
C TRP A 103 -2.59 19.10 4.28
N THR A 104 -3.12 19.48 5.43
CA THR A 104 -2.55 20.58 6.22
C THR A 104 -1.17 20.20 6.77
N LYS A 105 -0.39 21.19 7.21
CA LYS A 105 0.97 20.98 7.73
C LYS A 105 0.98 20.07 8.96
N GLU A 106 -0.03 20.22 9.80
CA GLU A 106 -0.27 19.46 11.03
C GLU A 106 -0.56 17.99 10.71
N GLU A 107 -1.40 17.75 9.71
CA GLU A 107 -1.77 16.41 9.26
C GLU A 107 -0.60 15.66 8.62
N ARG A 108 0.18 16.37 7.79
CA ARG A 108 1.42 15.83 7.22
C ARG A 108 2.45 15.48 8.29
N LYS A 109 2.50 16.24 9.39
CA LYS A 109 3.42 15.98 10.52
C LYS A 109 2.94 14.79 11.34
N ALA A 110 1.64 14.71 11.63
CA ALA A 110 1.03 13.60 12.36
C ALA A 110 1.23 12.27 11.63
N LEU A 111 0.83 12.17 10.36
CA LEU A 111 1.03 10.94 9.60
C LEU A 111 2.51 10.57 9.44
N LYS A 112 3.39 11.55 9.26
CA LYS A 112 4.84 11.26 9.20
C LYS A 112 5.32 10.65 10.52
N ALA A 113 4.79 11.08 11.65
CA ALA A 113 5.12 10.52 12.95
C ALA A 113 4.56 9.09 13.09
N GLU A 114 3.30 8.87 12.72
CA GLU A 114 2.64 7.55 12.72
C GLU A 114 3.39 6.55 11.83
N VAL A 115 3.64 6.89 10.56
CA VAL A 115 4.39 6.04 9.62
C VAL A 115 5.81 5.75 10.12
N LYS A 116 6.48 6.74 10.71
CA LYS A 116 7.80 6.51 11.34
C LYS A 116 7.70 5.59 12.55
N GLY A 117 6.63 5.69 13.33
CA GLY A 117 6.35 4.81 14.47
C GLY A 117 6.22 3.35 14.04
N ILE A 118 5.51 3.10 12.93
CA ILE A 118 5.32 1.75 12.37
C ILE A 118 6.60 1.22 11.72
N PHE A 119 7.31 2.05 10.94
CA PHE A 119 8.45 1.59 10.14
C PHE A 119 9.74 1.42 10.95
N LYS A 120 9.93 2.17 12.05
CA LYS A 120 11.14 2.09 12.88
C LYS A 120 11.36 0.68 13.48
N PRO A 121 10.37 0.06 14.14
CA PRO A 121 10.47 -1.32 14.62
C PRO A 121 10.81 -2.30 13.50
N VAL A 122 10.10 -2.24 12.37
CA VAL A 122 10.34 -3.11 11.20
C VAL A 122 11.79 -2.99 10.72
N LYS A 123 12.29 -1.76 10.56
CA LYS A 123 13.69 -1.53 10.17
C LYS A 123 14.68 -2.08 11.18
N LYS A 124 14.39 -1.99 12.49
CA LYS A 124 15.24 -2.58 13.53
C LYS A 124 15.26 -4.10 13.42
N SER A 125 14.11 -4.74 13.25
CA SER A 125 14.00 -6.19 13.11
C SER A 125 14.73 -6.70 11.87
N VAL A 126 14.53 -6.06 10.71
CA VAL A 126 15.25 -6.43 9.46
C VAL A 126 16.76 -6.28 9.64
N LYS A 127 17.23 -5.21 10.29
CA LYS A 127 18.65 -5.02 10.59
C LYS A 127 19.21 -6.07 11.55
N ALA A 128 18.42 -6.52 12.52
CA ALA A 128 18.82 -7.58 13.45
C ALA A 128 18.99 -8.91 12.70
N LEU A 129 17.97 -9.31 11.93
CA LEU A 129 18.02 -10.52 11.09
C LEU A 129 19.22 -10.54 10.14
N TRP A 130 19.57 -9.39 9.56
CA TRP A 130 20.75 -9.26 8.69
C TRP A 130 22.10 -9.31 9.40
N LYS A 131 22.13 -8.99 10.70
CA LYS A 131 23.33 -9.14 11.52
C LYS A 131 23.48 -10.57 12.02
N ASP A 132 22.36 -11.23 12.34
CA ASP A 132 22.33 -12.60 12.85
C ASP A 132 22.57 -13.65 11.75
N GLY A 133 22.24 -13.31 10.50
CA GLY A 133 22.52 -14.15 9.32
C GLY A 133 23.90 -13.96 8.68
N ARG A 134 24.84 -13.27 9.35
CA ARG A 134 26.21 -13.05 8.87
C ARG A 134 27.24 -13.70 9.78
#